data_AF-A0A2S2NZQ9-F1
#
_entry.id   AF-A0A2S2NZQ9-F1
#
_cell.length_a   1.000
_cell.length_b   1.000
_cell.length_c   1.000
_cell.angle_alpha   90.00
_cell.angle_beta   90.00
_cell.angle_gamma   90.00
#
_symmetry.space_group_name_H-M   'P 1'
#
loop_
_entity.id
_entity.type
_entity.pdbx_description
1 polymer ?
#
loop_
_entity_poly.entity_id
_entity_poly.type
_entity_poly.pdbx_seq_one_letter_code
_entity_poly.pdbx_strand_id
1 'polypeptide(L)'
;MLEWIGNVLGEAIPNNVSYEDYLKDGVVLCNLINKIAPGSVKKIQTKGSNFQLMENIQRFQAAIKKYGVPEEEIFQTADLFERRNIPQVTLCLYALARI
;
A
#
# COMPACT_ATOMS: atom_id res chain seq x y z
N MET A 1 -1.91 -9.23 -8.84
CA MET A 1 -1.76 -8.03 -7.99
C MET A 1 -0.34 -7.52 -7.96
N LEU A 2 0.66 -8.31 -7.50
CA LEU A 2 2.07 -7.90 -7.49
C LEU A 2 2.57 -7.39 -8.84
N GLU A 3 2.26 -8.08 -9.94
CA GLU A 3 2.65 -7.66 -11.29
C GLU A 3 2.11 -6.26 -11.64
N TRP A 4 0.86 -5.95 -11.27
CA TRP A 4 0.30 -4.61 -11.48
C TRP A 4 1.06 -3.55 -10.68
N ILE A 5 1.40 -3.84 -9.42
CA ILE A 5 2.19 -2.93 -8.58
C ILE A 5 3.56 -2.67 -9.25
N GLY A 6 4.23 -3.73 -9.70
CA GLY A 6 5.51 -3.63 -10.40
C GLY A 6 5.43 -2.83 -11.69
N ASN A 7 4.39 -3.05 -12.49
CA ASN A 7 4.15 -2.31 -13.74
C ASN A 7 3.92 -0.81 -13.49
N VAL A 8 3.15 -0.46 -12.45
CA VAL A 8 2.92 0.96 -12.09
C VAL A 8 4.23 1.61 -11.62
N LEU A 9 4.97 0.93 -10.73
CA LEU A 9 6.24 1.44 -10.20
C LEU A 9 7.36 1.46 -11.26
N GLY A 10 7.28 0.61 -12.28
CA GLY A 10 8.37 0.39 -13.24
C GLY A 10 9.52 -0.42 -12.63
N GLU A 11 9.22 -1.23 -11.61
CA GLU A 11 10.20 -2.01 -10.85
C GLU A 11 9.92 -3.51 -10.97
N ALA A 12 10.98 -4.31 -11.01
CA ALA A 12 10.84 -5.76 -10.96
C ALA A 12 10.38 -6.19 -9.56
N ILE A 13 9.41 -7.10 -9.51
CA ILE A 13 8.97 -7.69 -8.23
C ILE A 13 10.08 -8.59 -7.68
N PRO A 14 10.46 -8.45 -6.40
CA PRO A 14 11.47 -9.30 -5.79
C PRO A 14 11.08 -10.78 -5.87
N ASN A 15 12.04 -11.61 -6.30
CA ASN A 15 11.87 -13.06 -6.25
C ASN A 15 11.81 -13.54 -4.79
N ASN A 16 10.96 -14.53 -4.51
CA ASN A 16 10.83 -15.18 -3.19
C ASN A 16 10.33 -14.29 -2.04
N VAL A 17 9.60 -13.20 -2.31
CA VAL A 17 8.92 -12.41 -1.28
C VAL A 17 7.41 -12.65 -1.39
N SER A 18 6.76 -12.91 -0.25
CA SER A 18 5.30 -13.06 -0.20
C SER A 18 4.61 -11.71 -0.48
N TYR A 19 3.39 -11.76 -1.00
CA TYR A 19 2.61 -10.55 -1.28
C TYR A 19 2.45 -9.67 -0.03
N GLU A 20 2.13 -10.28 1.10
CA GLU A 20 1.94 -9.59 2.36
C GLU A 20 3.24 -9.02 2.93
N ASP A 21 4.38 -9.72 2.78
CA ASP A 21 5.68 -9.22 3.26
C ASP A 21 6.19 -8.06 2.41
N TYR A 22 5.94 -8.10 1.10
CA TYR A 22 6.33 -7.03 0.19
C TYR A 22 5.62 -5.70 0.50
N LEU A 23 4.39 -5.77 1.03
CA LEU A 23 3.59 -4.58 1.34
C LEU A 23 3.64 -4.17 2.81
N LYS A 24 4.16 -5.02 3.69
CA LYS A 24 4.00 -4.94 5.15
C LYS A 24 4.45 -3.64 5.79
N ASP A 25 5.53 -3.04 5.28
CA ASP A 25 6.10 -1.81 5.83
C ASP A 25 5.45 -0.52 5.29
N GLY A 26 4.51 -0.65 4.34
CA GLY A 26 3.79 0.44 3.69
C GLY A 26 4.64 1.30 2.75
N VAL A 27 5.93 1.01 2.55
CA VAL A 27 6.81 1.80 1.67
C VAL A 27 6.36 1.66 0.22
N VAL A 28 6.17 0.42 -0.23
CA VAL A 28 5.68 0.10 -1.59
C VAL A 28 4.32 0.76 -1.84
N LEU A 29 3.42 0.71 -0.86
CA LEU A 29 2.09 1.32 -0.95
C LEU A 29 2.17 2.84 -1.13
N CYS A 30 2.99 3.52 -0.33
CA CYS A 30 3.19 4.96 -0.46
C CYS A 30 3.82 5.35 -1.82
N ASN A 31 4.79 4.56 -2.29
CA ASN A 31 5.40 4.79 -3.61
C ASN A 31 4.37 4.59 -4.73
N LEU A 32 3.53 3.56 -4.62
CA LEU A 32 2.48 3.25 -5.58
C LEU A 32 1.51 4.42 -5.74
N ILE A 33 0.95 4.94 -4.65
CA ILE A 33 0.03 6.09 -4.75
C ILE A 33 0.74 7.37 -5.20
N ASN A 34 2.01 7.58 -4.84
CA ASN A 34 2.78 8.71 -5.35
C ASN A 34 3.06 8.62 -6.85
N LYS A 35 3.12 7.41 -7.41
CA LYS A 35 3.30 7.20 -8.84
C LYS A 35 2.02 7.48 -9.61
N ILE A 36 0.87 7.10 -9.05
CA ILE A 36 -0.47 7.35 -9.61
C ILE A 36 -0.85 8.83 -9.47
N ALA A 37 -0.67 9.38 -8.28
CA ALA A 37 -1.01 10.75 -7.91
C ALA A 37 0.20 11.42 -7.21
N PRO A 38 1.06 12.12 -7.97
CA PRO A 38 2.28 12.74 -7.45
C PRO A 38 2.03 13.66 -6.24
N GLY A 39 2.83 13.49 -5.19
CA GLY A 39 2.77 14.32 -3.97
C GLY A 39 1.70 13.87 -2.95
N SER A 40 1.06 12.72 -3.17
CA SER A 40 0.08 12.11 -2.25
C SER A 40 0.64 11.82 -0.85
N VAL A 41 1.84 11.24 -0.77
CA VAL A 41 2.53 10.94 0.48
C VAL A 41 3.90 11.60 0.48
N LYS A 42 4.10 12.61 1.33
CA LYS A 42 5.35 13.38 1.40
C LYS A 42 6.47 12.70 2.20
N LYS A 43 6.10 11.92 3.22
CA LYS A 43 7.04 11.31 4.17
C LYS A 43 6.84 9.80 4.21
N ILE A 44 7.89 9.07 3.87
CA ILE A 44 7.90 7.60 3.84
C ILE A 44 9.05 7.12 4.73
N GLN A 45 8.72 6.29 5.73
CA GLN A 45 9.69 5.71 6.65
C GLN A 45 10.19 4.39 6.08
N THR A 46 11.41 4.34 5.57
CA THR A 46 12.00 3.10 5.02
C THR A 46 12.62 2.20 6.09
N LYS A 47 12.86 2.74 7.28
CA LYS A 47 13.41 2.06 8.46
C LYS A 47 12.82 2.68 9.72
N GLY A 48 12.76 1.92 10.81
CA GLY A 48 12.28 2.43 12.09
C GLY A 48 11.61 1.35 12.93
N SER A 49 10.96 1.77 14.00
CA SER A 49 10.11 0.90 14.82
C SER A 49 8.87 0.44 14.02
N ASN A 50 8.25 -0.66 14.45
CA ASN A 50 6.99 -1.14 13.85
C ASN A 50 5.92 -0.05 13.77
N PHE A 51 5.85 0.81 14.80
CA PHE A 51 4.94 1.96 14.81
C PHE A 51 5.22 2.93 13.65
N GLN A 52 6.48 3.27 13.40
CA GLN A 52 6.85 4.17 12.29
C GLN A 52 6.55 3.58 10.91
N LEU A 53 6.63 2.25 10.75
CA LEU A 53 6.27 1.58 9.51
C LEU A 53 4.74 1.51 9.33
N MET A 54 3.98 1.26 10.40
CA MET A 54 2.52 1.35 10.39
C MET A 54 2.02 2.73 9.98
N GLU A 55 2.72 3.82 10.34
CA GLU A 55 2.37 5.17 9.87
C GLU A 55 2.42 5.30 8.34
N ASN A 56 3.25 4.53 7.63
CA ASN A 56 3.25 4.55 6.16
C ASN A 56 1.93 3.99 5.62
N ILE A 57 1.44 2.89 6.19
CA ILE A 57 0.15 2.29 5.81
C ILE A 57 -0.98 3.33 6.03
N GLN A 58 -0.97 4.02 7.16
CA GLN A 58 -1.94 5.07 7.46
C GLN A 58 -1.88 6.25 6.47
N ARG A 59 -0.66 6.68 6.09
CA ARG A 59 -0.47 7.73 5.07
C ARG A 59 -0.99 7.29 3.71
N PHE A 60 -0.74 6.05 3.32
CA PHE A 60 -1.30 5.46 2.10
C PHE A 60 -2.83 5.44 2.12
N GLN A 61 -3.44 4.95 3.21
CA GLN A 61 -4.90 4.91 3.38
C GLN A 61 -5.52 6.31 3.23
N ALA A 62 -4.94 7.32 3.87
CA ALA A 62 -5.39 8.70 3.76
C ALA A 62 -5.25 9.24 2.32
N ALA A 63 -4.17 8.88 1.63
CA ALA A 63 -3.92 9.30 0.26
C ALA A 63 -4.93 8.69 -0.73
N ILE A 64 -5.19 7.37 -0.65
CA ILE A 64 -6.13 6.71 -1.55
C ILE A 64 -7.58 7.11 -1.29
N LYS A 65 -7.93 7.41 -0.03
CA LYS A 65 -9.24 7.98 0.34
C LYS A 65 -9.45 9.32 -0.37
N LYS A 66 -8.43 10.18 -0.37
CA LYS A 66 -8.47 11.47 -1.06
C LYS A 66 -8.46 11.32 -2.58
N TYR A 67 -7.78 10.30 -3.11
CA TYR A 67 -7.73 10.00 -4.54
C TYR A 67 -9.09 9.55 -5.09
N GLY A 68 -9.89 8.85 -4.28
CA GLY A 68 -11.26 8.47 -4.63
C GLY A 68 -11.65 7.04 -4.28
N VAL A 69 -10.79 6.27 -3.61
CA VAL A 69 -11.14 4.92 -3.15
C VAL A 69 -12.22 5.00 -2.08
N PRO A 70 -13.35 4.28 -2.21
CA PRO A 70 -14.41 4.26 -1.21
C PRO A 70 -13.90 3.77 0.15
N GLU A 71 -14.36 4.40 1.24
CA GLU A 71 -13.86 4.13 2.59
C GLU A 71 -14.10 2.68 3.04
N GLU A 72 -15.20 2.08 2.60
CA GLU A 72 -15.56 0.68 2.83
C GLU A 72 -14.60 -0.32 2.16
N GLU A 73 -13.90 0.09 1.11
CA GLU A 73 -12.91 -0.73 0.42
C GLU A 73 -11.49 -0.52 0.98
N ILE A 74 -11.28 0.46 1.88
CA ILE A 74 -9.97 0.72 2.49
C ILE A 74 -9.74 -0.27 3.63
N PHE A 75 -8.68 -1.06 3.51
CA PHE A 75 -8.26 -2.01 4.55
C PHE A 75 -7.75 -1.29 5.81
N GLN A 76 -7.73 -1.98 6.95
CA GLN A 76 -7.21 -1.48 8.23
C GLN A 76 -5.73 -1.82 8.40
N THR A 77 -4.97 -1.03 9.18
CA THR A 77 -3.51 -1.28 9.34
C THR A 77 -3.20 -2.72 9.81
N ALA A 78 -4.01 -3.28 10.71
CA ALA A 78 -3.86 -4.65 11.21
C ALA A 78 -4.14 -5.73 10.13
N ASP A 79 -4.96 -5.43 9.13
CA ASP A 79 -5.28 -6.37 8.04
C ASP A 79 -4.02 -6.78 7.28
N LEU A 80 -3.11 -5.82 7.07
CA LEU A 80 -1.82 -6.03 6.43
C LEU A 80 -0.71 -6.37 7.44
N PHE A 81 -0.50 -5.50 8.43
CA PHE A 81 0.69 -5.58 9.30
C PHE A 81 0.69 -6.85 10.17
N GLU A 82 -0.47 -7.20 10.71
CA GLU A 82 -0.69 -8.42 11.50
C GLU A 82 -1.28 -9.56 10.65
N ARG A 83 -1.46 -9.32 9.35
CA ARG A 83 -2.04 -10.25 8.38
C ARG A 83 -3.46 -10.74 8.76
N ARG A 84 -4.25 -9.90 9.45
CA ARG A 84 -5.60 -10.28 9.88
C ARG A 84 -6.56 -10.50 8.71
N ASN A 85 -6.37 -9.78 7.60
CA ASN A 85 -7.28 -9.84 6.45
C ASN A 85 -6.60 -9.39 5.14
N ILE A 86 -5.66 -10.21 4.65
CA ILE A 86 -4.99 -9.98 3.36
C ILE A 86 -5.95 -9.88 2.15
N PRO A 87 -7.08 -10.60 2.11
CA PRO A 87 -8.09 -10.39 1.07
C PRO A 87 -8.61 -8.95 1.00
N GLN A 88 -8.86 -8.28 2.14
CA GLN A 88 -9.28 -6.88 2.17
C GLN A 88 -8.20 -5.93 1.62
N VAL A 89 -6.92 -6.20 1.90
CA VAL A 89 -5.80 -5.44 1.31
C VAL A 89 -5.83 -5.55 -0.21
N THR A 90 -6.08 -6.75 -0.72
CA THR A 90 -6.16 -7.02 -2.16
C THR A 90 -7.36 -6.32 -2.79
N LEU A 91 -8.53 -6.36 -2.15
CA LEU A 91 -9.73 -5.64 -2.60
C LEU A 91 -9.46 -4.13 -2.72
N CYS A 92 -8.85 -3.54 -1.69
CA CYS A 92 -8.47 -2.14 -1.68
C CYS A 92 -7.57 -1.75 -2.85
N LEU A 93 -6.56 -2.57 -3.16
CA LEU A 93 -5.68 -2.32 -4.31
C LEU A 93 -6.39 -2.50 -5.65
N TYR A 94 -7.35 -3.43 -5.76
CA TYR A 94 -8.23 -3.51 -6.93
C TYR A 94 -9.13 -2.27 -7.06
N ALA A 95 -9.62 -1.71 -5.95
CA ALA A 95 -10.36 -0.45 -5.96
C ALA A 95 -9.52 0.69 -6.51
N LEU A 96 -8.28 0.83 -6.01
CA LEU A 96 -7.35 1.82 -6.51
C LEU A 96 -7.03 1.64 -8.00
N ALA A 97 -6.87 0.40 -8.47
CA ALA A 97 -6.54 0.11 -9.87
C ALA A 97 -7.68 0.40 -10.87
N ARG A 98 -8.92 0.55 -10.39
CA ARG A 98 -10.11 0.80 -11.23
C ARG A 98 -10.38 2.29 -11.48
N ILE A 99 -9.67 3.18 -10.77
CA ILE A 99 -9.86 4.63 -10.79
C ILE A 99 -8.78 5.28 -11.65
#